data_AF-A0A654EJH0-F1
#
_entry.id   AF-A0A654EJH0-F1
#
_cell.length_a   1.000
_cell.length_b   1.000
_cell.length_c   1.000
_cell.angle_alpha   90.00
_cell.angle_beta   90.00
_cell.angle_gamma   90.00
#
_symmetry.space_group_name_H-M   'P 1'
#
loop_
_entity.id
_entity.type
_entity.pdbx_description
1 polymer ?
#
loop_
_entity_poly.entity_id
_entity_poly.type
_entity_poly.pdbx_seq_one_letter_code
_entity_poly.pdbx_strand_id
1 'polypeptide(L)'
;MSSSTKKVLIPVAHGTEPFEAVVMIDVLRRGGADVTVASVENQVGVHACHGIKMVADTLLSDITDSVFDLIMLPGGLPGGETLKNCKPLEKMVKKQDTDGRLNAAICCAPALAFGTWGLLEGKKATCYPVFMEKLAACATAVESRVEIDGKIVTSRGPGTTMEFSVTLVEQLLGKEKAVEVSGPLVMRPNPGDEYTITELNQVSWSFEGTPQILVPIADGSEEMEAVAIIDVLRRAKANVVVAALGNSLEVVASRKVKLVADVLLDEAEKNSYDLIVLPGGLGGAEAFASSEKLVNMLKKQAESNKPYGAICASPALVFEPHGLLKGKKATAFPAMCSKLTDQSHIEHRVLVDGNLITSRGPGTSLEFALAIVEKFYGREKGLQLSKATLV
;
A
#
# COMPACT_ATOMS: atom_id res chain seq x y z
N MET A 1 20.99 14.46 23.80
CA MET A 1 19.62 14.89 24.14
C MET A 1 18.67 13.91 23.50
N SER A 2 17.75 13.31 24.25
CA SER A 2 16.68 12.50 23.66
C SER A 2 15.90 13.40 22.72
N SER A 3 16.03 13.17 21.40
CA SER A 3 15.21 13.86 20.41
C SER A 3 13.77 13.49 20.70
N SER A 4 12.92 14.48 21.00
CA SER A 4 11.48 14.26 21.14
C SER A 4 10.94 13.53 19.91
N THR A 5 10.10 12.51 20.12
CA THR A 5 9.45 11.78 19.04
C THR A 5 8.76 12.75 18.08
N LYS A 6 9.02 12.59 16.78
CA LYS A 6 8.47 13.46 15.74
C LYS A 6 7.02 13.13 15.47
N LYS A 7 6.14 14.14 15.52
CA LYS A 7 4.70 13.98 15.35
C LYS A 7 4.30 14.23 13.90
N VAL A 8 3.55 13.30 13.32
CA VAL A 8 3.09 13.35 11.93
C VAL A 8 1.57 13.24 11.89
N LEU A 9 0.92 14.09 11.11
CA LEU A 9 -0.50 13.99 10.82
C LEU A 9 -0.71 13.53 9.37
N ILE A 10 -1.52 12.48 9.22
CA ILE A 10 -2.01 12.02 7.91
C ILE A 10 -3.54 12.12 7.94
N PRO A 11 -4.14 13.18 7.36
CA PRO A 11 -5.58 13.30 7.27
C PRO A 11 -6.13 12.36 6.20
N VAL A 12 -7.22 11.68 6.51
CA VAL A 12 -7.92 10.76 5.61
C VAL A 12 -9.39 11.17 5.48
N ALA A 13 -9.98 10.87 4.34
CA ALA A 13 -11.33 11.28 3.98
C ALA A 13 -12.01 10.20 3.13
N HIS A 14 -13.32 10.32 2.94
CA HIS A 14 -13.99 9.51 1.93
C HIS A 14 -13.34 9.70 0.56
N GLY A 15 -12.94 8.60 -0.08
CA GLY A 15 -12.26 8.62 -1.37
C GLY A 15 -10.78 8.97 -1.32
N THR A 16 -10.13 8.91 -0.16
CA THR A 16 -8.66 8.92 -0.06
C THR A 16 -8.08 7.76 -0.86
N GLU A 17 -6.93 7.99 -1.54
CA GLU A 17 -6.16 6.90 -2.16
C GLU A 17 -5.57 6.01 -1.03
N PRO A 18 -5.99 4.74 -0.91
CA PRO A 18 -5.66 3.91 0.24
C PRO A 18 -4.18 3.48 0.26
N PHE A 19 -3.59 3.15 -0.89
CA PHE A 19 -2.19 2.74 -0.97
C PHE A 19 -1.27 3.91 -0.60
N GLU A 20 -1.55 5.12 -1.08
CA GLU A 20 -0.81 6.32 -0.72
C GLU A 20 -0.85 6.55 0.80
N ALA A 21 -2.04 6.55 1.39
CA ALA A 21 -2.22 6.74 2.83
C ALA A 21 -1.48 5.68 3.65
N VAL A 22 -1.63 4.41 3.30
CA VAL A 22 -1.05 3.28 4.04
C VAL A 22 0.47 3.26 3.97
N VAL A 23 1.05 3.49 2.79
CA VAL A 23 2.52 3.55 2.65
C VAL A 23 3.08 4.71 3.47
N MET A 24 2.44 5.88 3.46
CA MET A 24 2.86 7.02 4.28
C MET A 24 2.81 6.69 5.77
N ILE A 25 1.72 6.08 6.25
CA ILE A 25 1.58 5.69 7.67
C ILE A 25 2.67 4.71 8.07
N ASP A 26 2.83 3.64 7.29
CA ASP A 26 3.76 2.56 7.62
C ASP A 26 5.22 3.07 7.60
N VAL A 27 5.67 3.72 6.52
CA VAL A 27 7.07 4.16 6.37
C VAL A 27 7.46 5.14 7.48
N LEU A 28 6.58 6.10 7.82
CA LEU A 28 6.87 7.06 8.89
C LEU A 28 6.89 6.38 10.27
N ARG A 29 6.01 5.40 10.53
CA ARG A 29 6.05 4.58 11.76
C ARG A 29 7.30 3.70 11.82
N ARG A 30 7.79 3.17 10.71
CA ARG A 30 9.11 2.48 10.63
C ARG A 30 10.26 3.42 10.98
N GLY A 31 10.16 4.69 10.61
CA GLY A 31 11.12 5.74 11.01
C GLY A 31 11.11 6.05 12.52
N GLY A 32 10.10 5.58 13.26
CA GLY A 32 9.92 5.91 14.67
C GLY A 32 9.15 7.22 14.90
N ALA A 33 8.47 7.75 13.88
CA ALA A 33 7.58 8.88 14.05
C ALA A 33 6.27 8.47 14.74
N ASP A 34 5.72 9.37 15.54
CA ASP A 34 4.38 9.28 16.11
C ASP A 34 3.36 9.75 15.08
N VAL A 35 2.77 8.81 14.34
CA VAL A 35 1.84 9.09 13.25
C VAL A 35 0.40 9.02 13.76
N THR A 36 -0.28 10.17 13.71
CA THR A 36 -1.73 10.31 13.92
C THR A 36 -2.47 10.25 12.60
N VAL A 37 -3.33 9.25 12.42
CA VAL A 37 -4.26 9.18 11.29
C VAL A 37 -5.57 9.84 11.71
N ALA A 38 -5.98 10.91 11.05
CA ALA A 38 -7.18 11.66 11.44
C ALA A 38 -8.22 11.69 10.33
N SER A 39 -9.44 11.25 10.64
CA SER A 39 -10.56 11.40 9.71
C SER A 39 -11.02 12.84 9.67
N VAL A 40 -11.14 13.43 8.49
CA VAL A 40 -11.72 14.77 8.32
C VAL A 40 -13.26 14.74 8.30
N GLU A 41 -13.84 13.55 8.33
CA GLU A 41 -15.27 13.30 8.40
C GLU A 41 -15.79 13.40 9.85
N ASN A 42 -17.06 13.07 10.07
CA ASN A 42 -17.69 13.02 11.41
C ASN A 42 -17.51 11.67 12.15
N GLN A 43 -16.80 10.72 11.54
CA GLN A 43 -16.54 9.40 12.10
C GLN A 43 -15.13 8.92 11.73
N VAL A 44 -14.57 8.04 12.56
CA VAL A 44 -13.22 7.48 12.34
C VAL A 44 -13.19 6.44 11.21
N GLY A 45 -14.32 5.81 10.89
CA GLY A 45 -14.44 4.89 9.76
C GLY A 45 -14.42 5.63 8.43
N VAL A 46 -13.53 5.23 7.52
CA VAL A 46 -13.30 5.89 6.23
C VAL A 46 -13.45 4.89 5.08
N HIS A 47 -14.32 5.24 4.13
CA HIS A 47 -14.42 4.55 2.85
C HIS A 47 -13.43 5.18 1.87
N ALA A 48 -12.27 4.55 1.70
CA ALA A 48 -11.25 4.95 0.73
C ALA A 48 -11.65 4.56 -0.71
N CYS A 49 -10.83 4.91 -1.70
CA CYS A 49 -11.05 4.47 -3.08
C CYS A 49 -11.09 2.94 -3.19
N HIS A 50 -11.71 2.46 -4.27
CA HIS A 50 -11.76 1.03 -4.64
C HIS A 50 -12.30 0.11 -3.54
N GLY A 51 -13.24 0.62 -2.73
CA GLY A 51 -13.95 -0.16 -1.72
C GLY A 51 -13.11 -0.58 -0.51
N ILE A 52 -11.90 -0.03 -0.35
CA ILE A 52 -11.07 -0.27 0.83
C ILE A 52 -11.64 0.54 2.00
N LYS A 53 -11.74 -0.09 3.17
CA LYS A 53 -12.26 0.52 4.39
C LYS A 53 -11.14 0.60 5.42
N MET A 54 -10.95 1.78 5.99
CA MET A 54 -9.93 2.07 6.99
C MET A 54 -10.57 2.66 8.24
N VAL A 55 -9.88 2.60 9.37
CA VAL A 55 -10.29 3.28 10.61
C VAL A 55 -9.17 4.22 11.05
N ALA A 56 -9.47 5.51 11.11
CA ALA A 56 -8.58 6.53 11.65
C ALA A 56 -8.35 6.34 13.15
N ASP A 57 -7.33 7.01 13.69
CA ASP A 57 -7.04 7.02 15.12
C ASP A 57 -7.94 8.00 15.88
N THR A 58 -8.33 9.09 15.22
CA THR A 58 -9.14 10.18 15.80
C THR A 58 -9.91 10.90 14.71
N LEU A 59 -10.85 11.76 15.11
CA LEU A 59 -11.38 12.80 14.22
C LEU A 59 -10.40 13.98 14.19
N LEU A 60 -10.29 14.63 13.03
CA LEU A 60 -9.51 15.85 12.88
C LEU A 60 -10.05 16.97 13.78
N SER A 61 -11.36 17.01 14.01
CA SER A 61 -12.02 17.97 14.91
C SER A 61 -11.49 17.93 16.33
N ASP A 62 -10.96 16.79 16.76
CA ASP A 62 -10.54 16.57 18.15
C ASP A 62 -9.07 16.98 18.38
N ILE A 63 -8.35 17.32 17.30
CA ILE A 63 -6.92 17.58 17.32
C ILE A 63 -6.52 18.89 16.62
N THR A 64 -7.46 19.82 16.41
CA THR A 64 -7.20 21.07 15.65
C THR A 64 -6.13 21.96 16.28
N ASP A 65 -5.94 21.86 17.60
CA ASP A 65 -4.94 22.62 18.35
C ASP A 65 -3.59 21.89 18.50
N SER A 66 -3.52 20.63 18.01
CA SER A 66 -2.29 19.84 18.05
C SER A 66 -1.23 20.42 17.12
N VAL A 67 0.02 20.34 17.58
CA VAL A 67 1.20 20.72 16.80
C VAL A 67 1.88 19.46 16.27
N PHE A 68 2.12 19.45 14.96
CA PHE A 68 2.84 18.39 14.26
C PHE A 68 4.18 18.92 13.76
N ASP A 69 5.13 18.02 13.53
CA ASP A 69 6.38 18.31 12.82
C ASP A 69 6.20 18.19 11.29
N LEU A 70 5.19 17.42 10.86
CA LEU A 70 4.86 17.14 9.47
C LEU A 70 3.35 16.86 9.29
N ILE A 71 2.73 17.47 8.27
CA ILE A 71 1.38 17.09 7.79
C ILE A 71 1.51 16.57 6.35
N MET A 72 0.98 15.38 6.07
CA MET A 72 1.09 14.70 4.76
C MET A 72 -0.30 14.41 4.17
N LEU A 73 -0.66 15.07 3.06
CA LEU A 73 -1.96 14.87 2.41
C LEU A 73 -1.89 13.78 1.33
N PRO A 74 -2.64 12.67 1.48
CA PRO A 74 -2.85 11.73 0.39
C PRO A 74 -3.72 12.35 -0.71
N GLY A 75 -3.68 11.75 -1.90
CA GLY A 75 -4.61 12.07 -2.97
C GLY A 75 -5.87 11.20 -2.95
N GLY A 76 -6.27 10.76 -4.14
CA GLY A 76 -7.53 10.06 -4.39
C GLY A 76 -8.68 11.02 -4.70
N LEU A 77 -9.69 10.51 -5.40
CA LEU A 77 -10.92 11.25 -5.67
C LEU A 77 -12.12 10.42 -5.19
N PRO A 78 -13.07 11.02 -4.45
CA PRO A 78 -13.14 12.44 -4.08
C PRO A 78 -12.22 12.89 -2.93
N GLY A 79 -11.37 12.02 -2.35
CA GLY A 79 -10.62 12.31 -1.12
C GLY A 79 -9.84 13.62 -1.11
N GLY A 80 -9.05 13.91 -2.15
CA GLY A 80 -8.31 15.16 -2.28
C GLY A 80 -9.21 16.41 -2.34
N GLU A 81 -10.41 16.30 -2.90
CA GLU A 81 -11.40 17.40 -2.88
C GLU A 81 -12.00 17.57 -1.48
N THR A 82 -12.30 16.48 -0.80
CA THR A 82 -12.78 16.51 0.58
C THR A 82 -11.75 17.14 1.51
N LEU A 83 -10.48 16.75 1.40
CA LEU A 83 -9.37 17.34 2.15
C LEU A 83 -9.22 18.83 1.86
N LYS A 84 -9.24 19.24 0.58
CA LYS A 84 -9.21 20.64 0.16
C LYS A 84 -10.32 21.48 0.82
N ASN A 85 -11.52 20.93 0.92
CA ASN A 85 -12.70 21.63 1.43
C ASN A 85 -12.78 21.63 2.98
N CYS A 86 -11.93 20.86 3.67
CA CYS A 86 -11.86 20.81 5.12
C CYS A 86 -11.19 22.08 5.69
N LYS A 87 -11.99 23.02 6.19
CA LYS A 87 -11.49 24.30 6.74
C LYS A 87 -10.60 24.16 7.99
N PRO A 88 -10.87 23.26 8.94
CA PRO A 88 -9.93 22.99 10.03
C PRO A 88 -8.57 22.53 9.51
N LEU A 89 -8.53 21.61 8.53
CA LEU A 89 -7.27 21.14 7.94
C LEU A 89 -6.51 22.25 7.23
N GLU A 90 -7.20 23.06 6.42
CA GLU A 90 -6.61 24.23 5.74
C GLU A 90 -5.90 25.16 6.74
N LYS A 91 -6.54 25.44 7.89
CA LYS A 91 -5.96 26.28 8.95
C LYS A 91 -4.72 25.65 9.57
N MET A 92 -4.76 24.35 9.86
CA MET A 92 -3.61 23.62 10.42
C MET A 92 -2.41 23.65 9.47
N VAL A 93 -2.63 23.38 8.19
CA VAL A 93 -1.59 23.35 7.16
C VAL A 93 -0.97 24.73 6.94
N LYS A 94 -1.80 25.79 6.81
CA LYS A 94 -1.31 27.18 6.68
C LYS A 94 -0.53 27.66 7.90
N LYS A 95 -1.01 27.32 9.11
CA LYS A 95 -0.27 27.62 10.34
C LYS A 95 1.07 26.90 10.36
N GLN A 96 1.09 25.62 9.98
CA GLN A 96 2.33 24.84 9.93
C GLN A 96 3.35 25.41 8.93
N ASP A 97 2.88 25.89 7.77
CA ASP A 97 3.72 26.56 6.77
C ASP A 97 4.30 27.87 7.31
N THR A 98 3.47 28.70 7.96
CA THR A 98 3.88 29.95 8.61
C THR A 98 4.92 29.71 9.71
N ASP A 99 4.79 28.60 10.45
CA ASP A 99 5.73 28.18 11.48
C ASP A 99 7.03 27.57 10.91
N GLY A 100 7.18 27.45 9.58
CA GLY A 100 8.37 26.91 8.91
C GLY A 100 8.56 25.39 9.10
N ARG A 101 7.47 24.66 9.36
CA ARG A 101 7.47 23.19 9.50
C ARG A 101 7.10 22.49 8.20
N LEU A 102 7.31 21.18 8.13
CA LEU A 102 7.14 20.43 6.88
C LEU A 102 5.66 20.23 6.52
N ASN A 103 5.33 20.49 5.26
CA ASN A 103 4.06 20.09 4.66
C ASN A 103 4.36 19.24 3.43
N ALA A 104 3.60 18.16 3.27
CA ALA A 104 3.76 17.29 2.12
C ALA A 104 2.42 16.90 1.50
N ALA A 105 2.39 16.73 0.18
CA ALA A 105 1.18 16.30 -0.53
C ALA A 105 1.54 15.43 -1.73
N ILE A 106 0.71 14.44 -2.02
CA ILE A 106 0.92 13.53 -3.15
C ILE A 106 -0.31 13.48 -4.07
N CYS A 107 -0.07 13.11 -5.33
CA CYS A 107 -1.11 12.80 -6.28
C CYS A 107 -1.95 14.03 -6.66
N CYS A 108 -3.24 14.06 -6.37
CA CYS A 108 -4.10 15.21 -6.67
C CYS A 108 -3.99 16.32 -5.61
N ALA A 109 -3.55 16.00 -4.39
CA ALA A 109 -3.54 16.95 -3.27
C ALA A 109 -2.63 18.18 -3.48
N PRO A 110 -1.46 18.10 -4.14
CA PRO A 110 -0.67 19.29 -4.45
C PRO A 110 -1.46 20.34 -5.24
N ALA A 111 -2.10 19.93 -6.34
CA ALA A 111 -2.84 20.84 -7.20
C ALA A 111 -4.21 21.25 -6.62
N LEU A 112 -4.88 20.33 -5.90
CA LEU A 112 -6.22 20.58 -5.36
C LEU A 112 -6.19 21.35 -4.04
N ALA A 113 -5.36 20.93 -3.09
CA ALA A 113 -5.30 21.51 -1.76
C ALA A 113 -4.21 22.59 -1.68
N PHE A 114 -2.93 22.21 -1.77
CA PHE A 114 -1.82 23.16 -1.56
C PHE A 114 -1.86 24.35 -2.53
N GLY A 115 -2.12 24.09 -3.82
CA GLY A 115 -2.31 25.14 -4.83
C GLY A 115 -3.45 26.10 -4.48
N THR A 116 -4.64 25.59 -4.13
CA THR A 116 -5.79 26.42 -3.74
C THR A 116 -5.53 27.20 -2.45
N TRP A 117 -4.76 26.63 -1.52
CA TRP A 117 -4.44 27.25 -0.24
C TRP A 117 -3.30 28.27 -0.33
N GLY A 118 -2.66 28.43 -1.49
CA GLY A 118 -1.58 29.39 -1.73
C GLY A 118 -0.20 28.93 -1.26
N LEU A 119 -0.03 27.64 -0.89
CA LEU A 119 1.25 27.14 -0.36
C LEU A 119 2.35 27.02 -1.43
N LEU A 120 1.99 27.03 -2.72
CA LEU A 120 2.91 26.73 -3.82
C LEU A 120 3.39 27.97 -4.59
N GLU A 121 2.99 29.17 -4.18
CA GLU A 121 3.34 30.40 -4.88
C GLU A 121 4.86 30.60 -4.89
N GLY A 122 5.44 30.70 -6.10
CA GLY A 122 6.89 30.82 -6.30
C GLY A 122 7.70 29.54 -6.04
N LYS A 123 7.05 28.40 -5.78
CA LYS A 123 7.72 27.10 -5.51
C LYS A 123 7.71 26.17 -6.72
N LYS A 124 8.65 25.24 -6.75
CA LYS A 124 8.58 24.03 -7.58
C LYS A 124 7.71 22.98 -6.92
N ALA A 125 6.89 22.31 -7.73
CA ALA A 125 6.05 21.21 -7.26
C ALA A 125 5.78 20.20 -8.37
N THR A 126 5.45 18.98 -7.98
CA THR A 126 4.99 17.90 -8.86
C THR A 126 3.62 17.38 -8.39
N CYS A 127 2.87 16.71 -9.25
CA CYS A 127 1.61 16.07 -8.89
C CYS A 127 1.27 14.92 -9.85
N TYR A 128 0.10 14.32 -9.66
CA TYR A 128 -0.39 13.29 -10.59
C TYR A 128 -0.56 13.88 -12.00
N PRO A 129 -0.22 13.15 -13.08
CA PRO A 129 -0.13 13.70 -14.44
C PRO A 129 -1.35 14.49 -14.90
N VAL A 130 -2.57 14.01 -14.60
CA VAL A 130 -3.81 14.68 -15.04
C VAL A 130 -4.06 16.02 -14.35
N PHE A 131 -3.34 16.33 -13.26
CA PHE A 131 -3.45 17.57 -12.51
C PHE A 131 -2.30 18.56 -12.80
N MET A 132 -1.35 18.20 -13.68
CA MET A 132 -0.16 19.03 -13.94
C MET A 132 -0.51 20.39 -14.53
N GLU A 133 -1.52 20.47 -15.41
CA GLU A 133 -2.00 21.75 -15.96
C GLU A 133 -2.56 22.65 -14.85
N LYS A 134 -3.34 22.07 -13.92
CA LYS A 134 -3.87 22.80 -12.76
C LYS A 134 -2.76 23.23 -11.81
N LEU A 135 -1.74 22.40 -11.62
CA LEU A 135 -0.58 22.73 -10.79
C LEU A 135 0.20 23.90 -11.38
N ALA A 136 0.41 23.91 -12.71
CA ALA A 136 1.14 24.96 -13.42
C ALA A 136 0.50 26.36 -13.28
N ALA A 137 -0.78 26.44 -12.93
CA ALA A 137 -1.46 27.70 -12.63
C ALA A 137 -1.05 28.34 -11.28
N CYS A 138 -0.38 27.59 -10.38
CA CYS A 138 -0.05 28.04 -9.03
C CYS A 138 1.37 27.71 -8.56
N ALA A 139 2.18 27.02 -9.37
CA ALA A 139 3.53 26.58 -9.05
C ALA A 139 4.38 26.44 -10.32
N THR A 140 5.72 26.38 -10.16
CA THR A 140 6.60 25.87 -11.21
C THR A 140 6.45 24.35 -11.28
N ALA A 141 5.58 23.86 -12.16
CA ALA A 141 5.30 22.44 -12.29
C ALA A 141 6.49 21.68 -12.88
N VAL A 142 6.91 20.60 -12.21
CA VAL A 142 8.02 19.73 -12.64
C VAL A 142 7.60 18.26 -12.58
N GLU A 143 8.29 17.40 -13.32
CA GLU A 143 7.92 15.99 -13.49
C GLU A 143 8.73 15.01 -12.62
N SER A 144 9.56 15.53 -11.70
CA SER A 144 10.26 14.72 -10.70
C SER A 144 9.27 13.83 -9.93
N ARG A 145 9.70 12.61 -9.57
CA ARG A 145 8.88 11.65 -8.80
C ARG A 145 8.60 12.18 -7.39
N VAL A 146 9.58 12.88 -6.81
CA VAL A 146 9.49 13.61 -5.56
C VAL A 146 10.16 14.97 -5.78
N GLU A 147 9.45 16.06 -5.46
CA GLU A 147 9.98 17.42 -5.53
C GLU A 147 10.07 18.02 -4.13
N ILE A 148 11.24 18.56 -3.78
CA ILE A 148 11.49 19.24 -2.52
C ILE A 148 11.77 20.71 -2.81
N ASP A 149 10.92 21.61 -2.31
CA ASP A 149 11.15 23.06 -2.35
C ASP A 149 10.98 23.65 -0.95
N GLY A 150 12.11 23.83 -0.26
CA GLY A 150 12.14 24.30 1.12
C GLY A 150 11.47 23.31 2.09
N LYS A 151 10.34 23.72 2.66
CA LYS A 151 9.54 22.90 3.60
C LYS A 151 8.31 22.25 2.98
N ILE A 152 8.15 22.40 1.66
CA ILE A 152 7.10 21.73 0.89
C ILE A 152 7.72 20.55 0.14
N VAL A 153 7.10 19.38 0.28
CA VAL A 153 7.47 18.17 -0.46
C VAL A 153 6.26 17.67 -1.23
N THR A 154 6.41 17.43 -2.54
CA THR A 154 5.32 16.93 -3.38
C THR A 154 5.69 15.68 -4.14
N SER A 155 4.71 14.86 -4.51
CA SER A 155 4.93 13.62 -5.26
C SER A 155 3.74 13.28 -6.17
N ARG A 156 3.91 12.29 -7.06
CA ARG A 156 3.04 12.08 -8.22
C ARG A 156 1.88 11.10 -8.02
N GLY A 157 2.02 10.00 -7.28
CA GLY A 157 0.94 9.01 -7.14
C GLY A 157 1.37 7.71 -6.49
N PRO A 158 0.56 6.64 -6.58
CA PRO A 158 0.78 5.41 -5.80
C PRO A 158 2.20 4.85 -5.93
N GLY A 159 2.70 4.71 -7.16
CA GLY A 159 4.02 4.18 -7.46
C GLY A 159 5.21 5.04 -7.02
N THR A 160 4.99 6.31 -6.65
CA THR A 160 6.03 7.20 -6.10
C THR A 160 5.99 7.32 -4.57
N THR A 161 4.99 6.71 -3.91
CA THR A 161 4.71 6.96 -2.49
C THR A 161 5.83 6.49 -1.54
N MET A 162 6.50 5.37 -1.86
CA MET A 162 7.60 4.89 -1.00
C MET A 162 8.79 5.85 -1.02
N GLU A 163 9.21 6.30 -2.21
CA GLU A 163 10.28 7.29 -2.38
C GLU A 163 9.93 8.60 -1.65
N PHE A 164 8.70 9.06 -1.82
CA PHE A 164 8.16 10.23 -1.14
C PHE A 164 8.21 10.09 0.39
N SER A 165 7.79 8.95 0.93
CA SER A 165 7.74 8.72 2.37
C SER A 165 9.14 8.56 2.98
N VAL A 166 10.07 7.89 2.28
CA VAL A 166 11.47 7.77 2.72
C VAL A 166 12.17 9.14 2.69
N THR A 167 11.87 9.97 1.68
CA THR A 167 12.36 11.36 1.61
C THR A 167 11.91 12.17 2.83
N LEU A 168 10.68 11.97 3.28
CA LEU A 168 10.15 12.65 4.47
C LEU A 168 10.73 12.09 5.77
N VAL A 169 11.02 10.79 5.85
CA VAL A 169 11.83 10.24 6.95
C VAL A 169 13.20 10.91 7.00
N GLU A 170 13.88 11.09 5.86
CA GLU A 170 15.18 11.77 5.82
C GLU A 170 15.09 13.22 6.32
N GLN A 171 14.11 13.99 5.84
CA GLN A 171 13.95 15.39 6.27
C GLN A 171 13.55 15.54 7.74
N LEU A 172 12.81 14.56 8.28
CA LEU A 172 12.25 14.64 9.62
C LEU A 172 13.18 14.03 10.69
N LEU A 173 13.89 12.96 10.34
CA LEU A 173 14.61 12.06 11.27
C LEU A 173 16.07 11.84 10.87
N GLY A 174 16.50 12.34 9.71
CA GLY A 174 17.87 12.27 9.23
C GLY A 174 18.14 11.10 8.29
N LYS A 175 19.23 11.23 7.52
CA LYS A 175 19.63 10.30 6.46
C LYS A 175 19.88 8.87 6.94
N GLU A 176 20.48 8.70 8.12
CA GLU A 176 20.73 7.37 8.69
C GLU A 176 19.43 6.60 8.92
N LYS A 177 18.40 7.28 9.44
CA LYS A 177 17.09 6.66 9.66
C LYS A 177 16.39 6.32 8.33
N ALA A 178 16.53 7.17 7.32
CA ALA A 178 15.98 6.88 5.99
C ALA A 178 16.64 5.64 5.35
N VAL A 179 17.96 5.46 5.52
CA VAL A 179 18.67 4.25 5.06
C VAL A 179 18.20 3.01 5.82
N GLU A 180 18.06 3.11 7.15
CA GLU A 180 17.53 2.01 7.98
C GLU A 180 16.12 1.58 7.55
N VAL A 181 15.23 2.55 7.30
CA VAL A 181 13.85 2.29 6.91
C VAL A 181 13.76 1.71 5.51
N SER A 182 14.54 2.20 4.54
CA SER A 182 14.46 1.78 3.15
C SER A 182 15.00 0.37 2.88
N GLY A 183 15.99 -0.10 3.67
CA GLY A 183 16.58 -1.44 3.54
C GLY A 183 15.55 -2.58 3.49
N PRO A 184 14.68 -2.76 4.51
CA PRO A 184 13.68 -3.82 4.53
C PRO A 184 12.47 -3.60 3.61
N LEU A 185 12.36 -2.46 2.91
CA LEU A 185 11.24 -2.20 2.00
C LEU A 185 11.39 -2.93 0.66
N VAL A 186 12.57 -3.45 0.29
CA VAL A 186 12.77 -4.12 -1.01
C VAL A 186 12.40 -3.22 -2.19
N MET A 187 12.68 -1.92 -2.05
CA MET A 187 12.36 -0.90 -3.04
C MET A 187 12.96 -1.24 -4.40
N ARG A 188 12.32 -0.73 -5.45
CA ARG A 188 12.77 -0.92 -6.81
C ARG A 188 14.13 -0.23 -7.02
N PRO A 189 15.13 -0.90 -7.62
CA PRO A 189 16.47 -0.31 -7.80
C PRO A 189 16.46 0.86 -8.80
N ASN A 190 15.68 0.74 -9.88
CA ASN A 190 15.51 1.77 -10.90
C ASN A 190 14.03 2.15 -11.01
N PRO A 191 13.57 3.18 -10.29
CA PRO A 191 12.21 3.69 -10.43
C PRO A 191 11.98 4.22 -11.85
N GLY A 192 10.99 3.68 -12.56
CA GLY A 192 10.64 4.09 -13.94
C GLY A 192 10.91 3.04 -15.02
N ASP A 193 11.69 2.00 -14.73
CA ASP A 193 11.78 0.83 -15.61
C ASP A 193 10.41 0.13 -15.72
N GLU A 194 10.15 -0.70 -16.74
CA GLU A 194 8.94 -1.54 -16.77
C GLU A 194 9.08 -2.68 -15.74
N TYR A 195 8.04 -2.97 -14.96
CA TYR A 195 8.10 -4.09 -14.00
C TYR A 195 8.24 -5.43 -14.73
N THR A 196 8.86 -6.41 -14.07
CA THR A 196 9.15 -7.70 -14.68
C THR A 196 8.55 -8.85 -13.89
N ILE A 197 8.15 -9.89 -14.61
CA ILE A 197 7.60 -11.13 -14.07
C ILE A 197 8.51 -12.25 -14.58
N THR A 198 9.03 -13.06 -13.68
CA THR A 198 9.67 -14.32 -14.07
C THR A 198 8.61 -15.40 -14.07
N GLU A 199 8.38 -16.04 -15.21
CA GLU A 199 7.39 -17.11 -15.36
C GLU A 199 8.06 -18.43 -15.74
N LEU A 200 7.81 -19.45 -14.93
CA LEU A 200 8.24 -20.83 -15.09
C LEU A 200 7.01 -21.72 -15.25
N ASN A 201 7.17 -22.83 -15.98
CA ASN A 201 6.12 -23.84 -16.18
C ASN A 201 4.77 -23.21 -16.57
N GLN A 202 4.79 -22.34 -17.59
CA GLN A 202 3.67 -21.49 -17.96
C GLN A 202 2.36 -22.27 -18.13
N VAL A 203 1.31 -21.82 -17.46
CA VAL A 203 -0.07 -22.32 -17.61
C VAL A 203 -1.05 -21.16 -17.73
N SER A 204 -2.17 -21.42 -18.37
CA SER A 204 -3.30 -20.49 -18.40
C SER A 204 -4.05 -20.50 -17.07
N TRP A 205 -4.43 -19.32 -16.58
CA TRP A 205 -5.30 -19.18 -15.41
C TRP A 205 -6.72 -18.99 -15.90
N SER A 206 -7.56 -20.01 -15.74
CA SER A 206 -8.97 -19.97 -16.15
C SER A 206 -9.87 -19.45 -15.04
N PHE A 207 -10.93 -18.77 -15.44
CA PHE A 207 -12.02 -18.28 -14.59
C PHE A 207 -13.27 -18.12 -15.46
N GLU A 208 -14.45 -18.10 -14.84
CA GLU A 208 -15.72 -17.86 -15.53
C GLU A 208 -16.25 -16.46 -15.18
N GLY A 209 -16.53 -15.65 -16.20
CA GLY A 209 -17.07 -14.31 -16.02
C GLY A 209 -16.05 -13.36 -15.39
N THR A 210 -16.19 -13.09 -14.09
CA THR A 210 -15.32 -12.17 -13.34
C THR A 210 -14.51 -12.95 -12.30
N PRO A 211 -13.17 -12.83 -12.28
CA PRO A 211 -12.32 -13.52 -11.31
C PRO A 211 -12.78 -13.30 -9.88
N GLN A 212 -12.99 -14.39 -9.15
CA GLN A 212 -13.32 -14.42 -7.72
C GLN A 212 -12.04 -14.60 -6.92
N ILE A 213 -11.62 -13.55 -6.20
CA ILE A 213 -10.33 -13.53 -5.52
C ILE A 213 -10.54 -13.37 -4.02
N LEU A 214 -9.93 -14.26 -3.23
CA LEU A 214 -9.88 -14.15 -1.78
C LEU A 214 -8.55 -13.52 -1.35
N VAL A 215 -8.64 -12.45 -0.56
CA VAL A 215 -7.50 -11.83 0.14
C VAL A 215 -7.75 -11.92 1.65
N PRO A 216 -7.18 -12.93 2.34
CA PRO A 216 -7.23 -12.98 3.79
C PRO A 216 -6.37 -11.89 4.42
N ILE A 217 -6.88 -11.24 5.46
CA ILE A 217 -6.14 -10.30 6.30
C ILE A 217 -6.28 -10.70 7.76
N ALA A 218 -5.26 -10.42 8.56
CA ALA A 218 -5.23 -10.71 9.99
C ALA A 218 -4.52 -9.58 10.73
N ASP A 219 -4.63 -9.58 12.06
CA ASP A 219 -3.77 -8.74 12.89
C ASP A 219 -2.30 -9.02 12.57
N GLY A 220 -1.53 -7.95 12.36
CA GLY A 220 -0.12 -8.04 11.99
C GLY A 220 0.15 -8.38 10.52
N SER A 221 -0.86 -8.45 9.64
CA SER A 221 -0.64 -8.45 8.19
C SER A 221 0.12 -7.20 7.76
N GLU A 222 0.95 -7.31 6.71
CA GLU A 222 1.62 -6.15 6.11
C GLU A 222 0.61 -5.34 5.29
N GLU A 223 0.37 -4.10 5.73
CA GLU A 223 -0.67 -3.23 5.20
C GLU A 223 -0.45 -2.77 3.76
N MET A 224 0.79 -2.47 3.34
CA MET A 224 1.09 -2.06 1.97
C MET A 224 0.81 -3.20 1.00
N GLU A 225 1.23 -4.41 1.36
CA GLU A 225 1.04 -5.62 0.57
C GLU A 225 -0.44 -5.97 0.44
N ALA A 226 -1.18 -5.97 1.55
CA ALA A 226 -2.63 -6.22 1.54
C ALA A 226 -3.37 -5.19 0.68
N VAL A 227 -3.11 -3.90 0.90
CA VAL A 227 -3.79 -2.82 0.17
C VAL A 227 -3.41 -2.82 -1.31
N ALA A 228 -2.15 -3.04 -1.69
CA ALA A 228 -1.75 -3.13 -3.09
C ALA A 228 -2.52 -4.22 -3.85
N ILE A 229 -2.59 -5.44 -3.26
CA ILE A 229 -3.31 -6.57 -3.84
C ILE A 229 -4.79 -6.21 -4.02
N ILE A 230 -5.45 -5.70 -2.98
CA ILE A 230 -6.88 -5.40 -3.02
C ILE A 230 -7.18 -4.27 -4.01
N ASP A 231 -6.42 -3.18 -3.93
CA ASP A 231 -6.62 -1.96 -4.72
C ASP A 231 -6.45 -2.24 -6.22
N VAL A 232 -5.32 -2.81 -6.62
CA VAL A 232 -5.00 -3.06 -8.03
C VAL A 232 -5.95 -4.09 -8.65
N LEU A 233 -6.31 -5.15 -7.93
CA LEU A 233 -7.24 -6.15 -8.45
C LEU A 233 -8.67 -5.60 -8.59
N ARG A 234 -9.12 -4.74 -7.67
CA ARG A 234 -10.41 -4.04 -7.81
C ARG A 234 -10.39 -3.00 -8.93
N ARG A 235 -9.27 -2.30 -9.16
CA ARG A 235 -9.09 -1.44 -10.35
C ARG A 235 -9.19 -2.24 -11.65
N ALA A 236 -8.70 -3.48 -11.65
CA ALA A 236 -8.84 -4.42 -12.76
C ALA A 236 -10.27 -4.99 -12.93
N LYS A 237 -11.19 -4.66 -12.02
CA LYS A 237 -12.58 -5.14 -11.99
C LYS A 237 -12.74 -6.61 -11.59
N ALA A 238 -11.77 -7.20 -10.90
CA ALA A 238 -11.95 -8.48 -10.23
C ALA A 238 -12.90 -8.37 -9.03
N ASN A 239 -13.61 -9.45 -8.70
CA ASN A 239 -14.37 -9.53 -7.47
C ASN A 239 -13.44 -9.96 -6.33
N VAL A 240 -13.00 -8.99 -5.54
CA VAL A 240 -12.06 -9.22 -4.43
C VAL A 240 -12.82 -9.24 -3.11
N VAL A 241 -12.89 -10.43 -2.50
CA VAL A 241 -13.40 -10.65 -1.15
C VAL A 241 -12.26 -10.51 -0.16
N VAL A 242 -12.32 -9.47 0.67
CA VAL A 242 -11.38 -9.30 1.79
C VAL A 242 -11.95 -10.01 3.00
N ALA A 243 -11.24 -11.01 3.53
CA ALA A 243 -11.71 -11.82 4.64
C ALA A 243 -10.82 -11.65 5.87
N ALA A 244 -11.40 -11.23 7.00
CA ALA A 244 -10.69 -11.14 8.26
C ALA A 244 -10.55 -12.53 8.89
N LEU A 245 -9.32 -12.88 9.28
CA LEU A 245 -9.06 -14.01 10.16
C LEU A 245 -9.21 -13.56 11.61
N GLY A 246 -10.16 -14.17 12.34
CA GLY A 246 -10.49 -13.82 13.72
C GLY A 246 -12.00 -13.63 13.90
N ASN A 247 -12.38 -12.90 14.95
CA ASN A 247 -13.78 -12.69 15.34
C ASN A 247 -14.30 -11.28 15.04
N SER A 248 -13.51 -10.45 14.37
CA SER A 248 -13.81 -9.05 14.04
C SER A 248 -13.49 -8.80 12.57
N LEU A 249 -14.29 -7.94 11.93
CA LEU A 249 -13.99 -7.44 10.59
C LEU A 249 -12.86 -6.42 10.59
N GLU A 250 -12.70 -5.68 11.68
CA GLU A 250 -11.58 -4.75 11.87
C GLU A 250 -10.33 -5.53 12.31
N VAL A 251 -9.23 -5.31 11.59
CA VAL A 251 -7.89 -5.84 11.90
C VAL A 251 -6.87 -4.72 12.06
N VAL A 252 -5.90 -4.92 12.93
CA VAL A 252 -4.77 -4.01 13.17
C VAL A 252 -3.52 -4.58 12.48
N ALA A 253 -3.15 -3.97 11.35
CA ALA A 253 -1.98 -4.36 10.57
C ALA A 253 -0.64 -4.11 11.30
N SER A 254 0.46 -4.55 10.68
CA SER A 254 1.79 -4.63 11.29
C SER A 254 2.32 -3.30 11.82
N ARG A 255 2.07 -2.19 11.11
CA ARG A 255 2.39 -0.81 11.53
C ARG A 255 1.13 -0.05 11.94
N LYS A 256 0.18 -0.76 12.54
CA LYS A 256 -1.00 -0.21 13.23
C LYS A 256 -1.95 0.55 12.32
N VAL A 257 -1.92 0.30 11.01
CA VAL A 257 -3.04 0.65 10.12
C VAL A 257 -4.24 -0.22 10.50
N LYS A 258 -5.42 0.38 10.67
CA LYS A 258 -6.67 -0.36 10.91
C LYS A 258 -7.43 -0.52 9.59
N LEU A 259 -7.65 -1.77 9.18
CA LEU A 259 -8.39 -2.13 7.97
C LEU A 259 -9.68 -2.85 8.36
N VAL A 260 -10.73 -2.70 7.55
CA VAL A 260 -11.99 -3.42 7.75
C VAL A 260 -12.24 -4.35 6.56
N ALA A 261 -12.29 -5.66 6.85
CA ALA A 261 -12.63 -6.70 5.88
C ALA A 261 -14.10 -6.62 5.45
N ASP A 262 -14.42 -7.30 4.35
CA ASP A 262 -15.80 -7.43 3.87
C ASP A 262 -16.58 -8.49 4.63
N VAL A 263 -15.90 -9.59 4.97
CA VAL A 263 -16.47 -10.75 5.67
C VAL A 263 -15.46 -11.34 6.65
N LEU A 264 -15.93 -12.20 7.55
CA LEU A 264 -15.05 -13.10 8.31
C LEU A 264 -14.64 -14.28 7.43
N LEU A 265 -13.49 -14.91 7.75
CA LEU A 265 -13.03 -16.10 7.04
C LEU A 265 -14.07 -17.24 7.07
N ASP A 266 -14.84 -17.35 8.15
CA ASP A 266 -15.93 -18.33 8.32
C ASP A 266 -17.05 -18.18 7.28
N GLU A 267 -17.26 -16.98 6.76
CA GLU A 267 -18.21 -16.75 5.68
C GLU A 267 -17.54 -16.94 4.31
N ALA A 268 -16.28 -16.54 4.18
CA ALA A 268 -15.52 -16.72 2.94
C ALA A 268 -15.31 -18.20 2.60
N GLU A 269 -15.06 -19.07 3.57
CA GLU A 269 -14.79 -20.51 3.34
C GLU A 269 -15.93 -21.27 2.64
N LYS A 270 -17.16 -20.72 2.70
CA LYS A 270 -18.36 -21.29 2.10
C LYS A 270 -18.37 -21.13 0.57
N ASN A 271 -17.46 -20.34 0.01
CA ASN A 271 -17.39 -20.02 -1.41
C ASN A 271 -16.15 -20.66 -2.07
N SER A 272 -16.16 -20.71 -3.40
CA SER A 272 -15.00 -21.08 -4.21
C SER A 272 -14.35 -19.86 -4.84
N TYR A 273 -13.02 -19.89 -4.95
CA TYR A 273 -12.25 -18.78 -5.52
C TYR A 273 -11.40 -19.25 -6.70
N ASP A 274 -11.13 -18.34 -7.62
CA ASP A 274 -10.19 -18.52 -8.73
C ASP A 274 -8.76 -18.25 -8.25
N LEU A 275 -8.58 -17.38 -7.26
CA LEU A 275 -7.30 -17.13 -6.59
C LEU A 275 -7.48 -16.96 -5.08
N ILE A 276 -6.61 -17.59 -4.30
CA ILE A 276 -6.38 -17.23 -2.89
C ILE A 276 -4.97 -16.64 -2.81
N VAL A 277 -4.86 -15.38 -2.36
CA VAL A 277 -3.57 -14.69 -2.28
C VAL A 277 -3.34 -14.07 -0.90
N LEU A 278 -2.18 -14.36 -0.31
CA LEU A 278 -1.83 -13.93 1.05
C LEU A 278 -0.86 -12.74 1.02
N PRO A 279 -1.17 -11.63 1.73
CA PRO A 279 -0.14 -10.66 2.10
C PRO A 279 0.83 -11.28 3.11
N GLY A 280 1.94 -10.61 3.38
CA GLY A 280 2.89 -11.00 4.42
C GLY A 280 2.64 -10.32 5.76
N GLY A 281 3.75 -9.88 6.38
CA GLY A 281 3.79 -9.44 7.78
C GLY A 281 4.03 -10.64 8.69
N LEU A 282 4.92 -10.52 9.68
CA LEU A 282 5.26 -11.67 10.54
C LEU A 282 4.06 -12.18 11.32
N GLY A 283 3.37 -11.28 12.05
CA GLY A 283 2.18 -11.65 12.82
C GLY A 283 1.03 -12.15 11.93
N GLY A 284 0.81 -11.51 10.78
CA GLY A 284 -0.22 -11.94 9.84
C GLY A 284 0.07 -13.32 9.25
N ALA A 285 1.30 -13.55 8.80
CA ALA A 285 1.73 -14.85 8.26
C ALA A 285 1.71 -15.97 9.32
N GLU A 286 2.07 -15.68 10.57
CA GLU A 286 1.94 -16.61 11.70
C GLU A 286 0.46 -16.96 11.98
N ALA A 287 -0.42 -15.97 11.94
CA ALA A 287 -1.86 -16.17 12.10
C ALA A 287 -2.42 -17.02 10.95
N PHE A 288 -2.05 -16.73 9.70
CA PHE A 288 -2.44 -17.52 8.53
C PHE A 288 -1.97 -18.96 8.62
N ALA A 289 -0.71 -19.17 9.03
CA ALA A 289 -0.13 -20.51 9.20
C ALA A 289 -0.82 -21.32 10.31
N SER A 290 -1.28 -20.65 11.37
CA SER A 290 -1.95 -21.29 12.50
C SER A 290 -3.44 -21.60 12.24
N SER A 291 -4.02 -21.03 11.19
CA SER A 291 -5.41 -21.24 10.82
C SER A 291 -5.56 -22.50 9.96
N GLU A 292 -5.92 -23.63 10.57
CA GLU A 292 -6.22 -24.89 9.87
C GLU A 292 -7.23 -24.71 8.72
N LYS A 293 -8.24 -23.87 8.94
CA LYS A 293 -9.26 -23.51 7.95
C LYS A 293 -8.65 -22.95 6.67
N LEU A 294 -7.94 -21.82 6.78
CA LEU A 294 -7.25 -21.20 5.66
C LEU A 294 -6.24 -22.13 4.99
N VAL A 295 -5.46 -22.89 5.77
CA VAL A 295 -4.50 -23.87 5.24
C VAL A 295 -5.20 -24.94 4.41
N ASN A 296 -6.35 -25.45 4.87
CA ASN A 296 -7.14 -26.43 4.12
C ASN A 296 -7.72 -25.85 2.83
N MET A 297 -8.17 -24.58 2.84
CA MET A 297 -8.58 -23.88 1.62
C MET A 297 -7.44 -23.79 0.60
N LEU A 298 -6.22 -23.43 1.05
CA LEU A 298 -5.03 -23.33 0.20
C LEU A 298 -4.61 -24.69 -0.37
N LYS A 299 -4.63 -25.75 0.44
CA LYS A 299 -4.34 -27.11 -0.03
C LYS A 299 -5.33 -27.54 -1.11
N LYS A 300 -6.64 -27.31 -0.89
CA LYS A 300 -7.67 -27.59 -1.90
C LYS A 300 -7.45 -26.78 -3.18
N GLN A 301 -7.04 -25.51 -3.07
CA GLN A 301 -6.69 -24.66 -4.21
C GLN A 301 -5.55 -25.27 -5.02
N ALA A 302 -4.46 -25.65 -4.35
CA ALA A 302 -3.28 -26.25 -4.97
C ALA A 302 -3.58 -27.64 -5.59
N GLU A 303 -4.30 -28.51 -4.89
CA GLU A 303 -4.72 -29.85 -5.36
C GLU A 303 -5.64 -29.77 -6.59
N SER A 304 -6.47 -28.73 -6.66
CA SER A 304 -7.34 -28.47 -7.82
C SER A 304 -6.62 -27.77 -8.98
N ASN A 305 -5.29 -27.60 -8.89
CA ASN A 305 -4.47 -26.84 -9.82
C ASN A 305 -4.98 -25.41 -10.08
N LYS A 306 -5.71 -24.84 -9.13
CA LYS A 306 -6.17 -23.44 -9.22
C LYS A 306 -5.06 -22.49 -8.75
N PRO A 307 -5.06 -21.24 -9.24
CA PRO A 307 -4.12 -20.23 -8.79
C PRO A 307 -4.14 -19.99 -7.28
N TYR A 308 -2.96 -19.86 -6.69
CA TYR A 308 -2.75 -19.38 -5.32
C TYR A 308 -1.42 -18.62 -5.24
N GLY A 309 -1.29 -17.72 -4.27
CA GLY A 309 -0.06 -16.94 -4.16
C GLY A 309 0.18 -16.32 -2.80
N ALA A 310 1.41 -15.88 -2.57
CA ALA A 310 1.79 -15.21 -1.34
C ALA A 310 2.98 -14.27 -1.55
N ILE A 311 3.03 -13.21 -0.75
CA ILE A 311 4.15 -12.26 -0.75
C ILE A 311 4.84 -12.23 0.61
N CYS A 312 6.12 -11.86 0.61
CA CYS A 312 6.88 -11.53 1.80
C CYS A 312 7.11 -12.73 2.74
N ALA A 313 6.60 -12.70 3.96
CA ALA A 313 6.81 -13.78 4.93
C ALA A 313 5.94 -15.01 4.65
N SER A 314 4.78 -14.82 3.98
CA SER A 314 3.78 -15.87 3.80
C SER A 314 4.25 -17.07 2.96
N PRO A 315 5.06 -16.93 1.89
CA PRO A 315 5.65 -18.09 1.21
C PRO A 315 6.44 -19.01 2.16
N ALA A 316 7.27 -18.43 3.03
CA ALA A 316 8.15 -19.17 3.93
C ALA A 316 7.46 -19.67 5.20
N LEU A 317 6.49 -18.92 5.73
CA LEU A 317 5.83 -19.24 7.00
C LEU A 317 4.51 -20.00 6.82
N VAL A 318 3.84 -19.83 5.68
CA VAL A 318 2.58 -20.51 5.38
C VAL A 318 2.80 -21.61 4.36
N PHE A 319 3.38 -21.31 3.20
CA PHE A 319 3.39 -22.26 2.08
C PHE A 319 4.41 -23.39 2.26
N GLU A 320 5.65 -23.07 2.60
CA GLU A 320 6.73 -24.04 2.82
C GLU A 320 6.35 -25.13 3.86
N PRO A 321 6.02 -24.79 5.13
CA PRO A 321 5.76 -25.80 6.16
C PRO A 321 4.50 -26.65 5.88
N HIS A 322 3.54 -26.13 5.09
CA HIS A 322 2.33 -26.87 4.73
C HIS A 322 2.46 -27.65 3.42
N GLY A 323 3.67 -27.70 2.83
CA GLY A 323 3.96 -28.46 1.63
C GLY A 323 3.36 -27.88 0.35
N LEU A 324 2.91 -26.62 0.38
CA LEU A 324 2.35 -25.94 -0.79
C LEU A 324 3.44 -25.58 -1.82
N LEU A 325 4.72 -25.56 -1.43
CA LEU A 325 5.85 -25.30 -2.35
C LEU A 325 6.48 -26.57 -2.93
N LYS A 326 5.95 -27.77 -2.65
CA LYS A 326 6.54 -29.02 -3.13
C LYS A 326 6.59 -29.08 -4.66
N GLY A 327 7.81 -29.17 -5.20
CA GLY A 327 8.05 -29.23 -6.65
C GLY A 327 7.83 -27.89 -7.38
N LYS A 328 7.73 -26.79 -6.65
CA LYS A 328 7.56 -25.43 -7.18
C LYS A 328 8.76 -24.56 -6.83
N LYS A 329 9.04 -23.58 -7.67
CA LYS A 329 9.98 -22.49 -7.40
C LYS A 329 9.23 -21.32 -6.77
N ALA A 330 9.83 -20.73 -5.75
CA ALA A 330 9.24 -19.63 -5.01
C ALA A 330 10.30 -18.57 -4.67
N THR A 331 9.82 -17.35 -4.45
CA THR A 331 10.57 -16.28 -3.80
C THR A 331 9.85 -15.87 -2.52
N ALA A 332 10.55 -15.15 -1.64
CA ALA A 332 10.02 -14.70 -0.36
C ALA A 332 10.73 -13.41 0.09
N PHE A 333 10.35 -12.90 1.25
CA PHE A 333 11.09 -11.83 1.92
C PHE A 333 12.56 -12.23 2.10
N PRO A 334 13.54 -11.35 1.81
CA PRO A 334 14.95 -11.72 1.82
C PRO A 334 15.40 -12.43 3.12
N ALA A 335 14.93 -11.95 4.28
CA ALA A 335 15.27 -12.56 5.57
C ALA A 335 14.55 -13.90 5.86
N MET A 336 13.59 -14.28 5.02
CA MET A 336 12.83 -15.52 5.10
C MET A 336 13.26 -16.56 4.06
N CYS A 337 14.07 -16.19 3.06
CA CYS A 337 14.50 -17.09 2.00
C CYS A 337 15.26 -18.32 2.52
N SER A 338 16.00 -18.19 3.63
CA SER A 338 16.70 -19.31 4.27
C SER A 338 15.77 -20.40 4.82
N LYS A 339 14.48 -20.10 4.98
CA LYS A 339 13.47 -21.09 5.38
C LYS A 339 12.90 -21.88 4.21
N LEU A 340 13.13 -21.44 2.97
CA LEU A 340 12.70 -22.18 1.79
C LEU A 340 13.64 -23.37 1.55
N THR A 341 13.06 -24.52 1.24
CA THR A 341 13.85 -25.72 0.89
C THR A 341 14.57 -25.51 -0.44
N ASP A 342 13.92 -24.85 -1.39
CA ASP A 342 14.48 -24.50 -2.69
C ASP A 342 14.74 -22.99 -2.77
N GLN A 343 16.02 -22.62 -2.84
CA GLN A 343 16.46 -21.23 -2.88
C GLN A 343 16.90 -20.77 -4.28
N SER A 344 16.63 -21.56 -5.33
CA SER A 344 17.18 -21.30 -6.68
C SER A 344 16.63 -20.07 -7.41
N HIS A 345 15.57 -19.44 -6.90
CA HIS A 345 14.85 -18.34 -7.56
C HIS A 345 14.42 -17.21 -6.59
N ILE A 346 15.09 -17.10 -5.45
CA ILE A 346 14.75 -16.17 -4.36
C ILE A 346 15.07 -14.70 -4.67
N GLU A 347 15.76 -14.43 -5.77
CA GLU A 347 16.14 -13.12 -6.24
C GLU A 347 15.05 -12.42 -7.04
N HIS A 348 14.14 -13.17 -7.66
CA HIS A 348 13.08 -12.60 -8.50
C HIS A 348 12.09 -11.77 -7.69
N ARG A 349 11.74 -10.59 -8.19
CA ARG A 349 10.79 -9.66 -7.55
C ARG A 349 9.37 -10.22 -7.56
N VAL A 350 8.97 -10.79 -8.68
CA VAL A 350 7.73 -11.56 -8.86
C VAL A 350 8.05 -12.83 -9.63
N LEU A 351 7.63 -13.97 -9.08
CA LEU A 351 7.86 -15.29 -9.66
C LEU A 351 6.54 -16.03 -9.79
N VAL A 352 6.25 -16.50 -11.01
CA VAL A 352 5.15 -17.41 -11.32
C VAL A 352 5.74 -18.79 -11.64
N ASP A 353 5.25 -19.84 -10.99
CA ASP A 353 5.53 -21.23 -11.34
C ASP A 353 4.22 -22.01 -11.54
N GLY A 354 3.75 -22.04 -12.77
CA GLY A 354 2.43 -22.56 -13.13
C GLY A 354 1.30 -21.82 -12.44
N ASN A 355 0.63 -22.47 -11.48
CA ASN A 355 -0.48 -21.92 -10.70
C ASN A 355 -0.04 -21.25 -9.38
N LEU A 356 1.26 -21.24 -9.05
CA LEU A 356 1.79 -20.54 -7.89
C LEU A 356 2.33 -19.17 -8.32
N ILE A 357 2.00 -18.11 -7.58
CA ILE A 357 2.67 -16.81 -7.70
C ILE A 357 3.26 -16.36 -6.36
N THR A 358 4.51 -15.91 -6.34
CA THR A 358 5.16 -15.39 -5.13
C THR A 358 5.92 -14.10 -5.36
N SER A 359 6.14 -13.33 -4.29
CA SER A 359 6.86 -12.06 -4.34
C SER A 359 7.57 -11.75 -3.01
N ARG A 360 8.43 -10.72 -3.00
CA ARG A 360 9.44 -10.51 -1.97
C ARG A 360 9.01 -9.62 -0.81
N GLY A 361 8.31 -8.52 -1.01
CA GLY A 361 8.05 -7.59 0.11
C GLY A 361 7.29 -6.33 -0.27
N PRO A 362 7.25 -5.32 0.62
CA PRO A 362 6.43 -4.13 0.43
C PRO A 362 6.72 -3.41 -0.90
N GLY A 363 7.99 -3.31 -1.25
CA GLY A 363 8.50 -2.69 -2.48
C GLY A 363 8.21 -3.45 -3.76
N THR A 364 7.76 -4.69 -3.69
CA THR A 364 7.31 -5.49 -4.84
C THR A 364 5.80 -5.67 -4.90
N SER A 365 5.04 -5.05 -3.98
CA SER A 365 3.60 -5.31 -3.79
C SER A 365 2.74 -4.87 -4.98
N LEU A 366 3.00 -3.70 -5.56
CA LEU A 366 2.31 -3.24 -6.78
C LEU A 366 2.66 -4.11 -7.99
N GLU A 367 3.93 -4.48 -8.16
CA GLU A 367 4.39 -5.37 -9.24
C GLU A 367 3.73 -6.75 -9.13
N PHE A 368 3.63 -7.28 -7.90
CA PHE A 368 2.96 -8.55 -7.60
C PHE A 368 1.47 -8.50 -7.96
N ALA A 369 0.77 -7.44 -7.59
CA ALA A 369 -0.63 -7.28 -7.92
C ALA A 369 -0.86 -7.09 -9.43
N LEU A 370 0.00 -6.34 -10.11
CA LEU A 370 -0.03 -6.18 -11.57
C LEU A 370 0.23 -7.50 -12.29
N ALA A 371 1.15 -8.33 -11.80
CA ALA A 371 1.39 -9.67 -12.35
C ALA A 371 0.15 -10.56 -12.25
N ILE A 372 -0.59 -10.49 -11.15
CA ILE A 372 -1.88 -11.20 -11.03
C ILE A 372 -2.90 -10.66 -12.05
N VAL A 373 -2.94 -9.34 -12.26
CA VAL A 373 -3.78 -8.75 -13.32
C VAL A 373 -3.39 -9.29 -14.69
N GLU A 374 -2.10 -9.40 -15.01
CA GLU A 374 -1.67 -9.96 -16.29
C GLU A 374 -2.11 -11.42 -16.47
N LYS A 375 -2.06 -12.22 -15.40
CA LYS A 375 -2.50 -13.62 -15.46
C LYS A 375 -3.99 -13.78 -15.77
N PHE A 376 -4.83 -12.88 -15.27
CA PHE A 376 -6.28 -12.94 -15.50
C PHE A 376 -6.77 -12.14 -16.71
N TYR A 377 -6.15 -11.01 -17.01
CA TYR A 377 -6.66 -10.03 -17.98
C TYR A 377 -5.69 -9.71 -19.13
N GLY A 378 -4.50 -10.32 -19.12
CA GLY A 378 -3.45 -10.11 -20.12
C GLY A 378 -2.57 -8.89 -19.86
N ARG A 379 -1.39 -8.90 -20.51
CA ARG A 379 -0.33 -7.89 -20.35
C ARG A 379 -0.81 -6.47 -20.62
N GLU A 380 -1.64 -6.26 -21.62
CA GLU A 380 -2.17 -4.93 -21.96
C GLU A 380 -2.89 -4.28 -20.77
N LYS A 381 -3.72 -5.06 -20.06
CA LYS A 381 -4.43 -4.56 -18.88
C LYS A 381 -3.48 -4.26 -17.73
N GLY A 382 -2.45 -5.10 -17.53
CA GLY A 382 -1.37 -4.87 -16.58
C GLY A 382 -0.66 -3.55 -16.84
N LEU A 383 -0.17 -3.32 -18.07
CA LEU A 383 0.52 -2.08 -18.45
C LEU A 383 -0.37 -0.84 -18.34
N GLN A 384 -1.66 -0.95 -18.68
CA GLN A 384 -2.61 0.14 -18.48
C GLN A 384 -2.70 0.54 -17.00
N LEU A 385 -2.82 -0.43 -16.10
CA LEU A 385 -2.88 -0.16 -14.66
C LEU A 385 -1.54 0.32 -14.12
N SER A 386 -0.41 -0.25 -14.56
CA SER A 386 0.94 0.21 -14.20
C SER A 386 1.12 1.70 -14.49
N LYS A 387 0.70 2.14 -15.67
CA LYS A 387 0.71 3.56 -16.04
C LYS A 387 -0.21 4.40 -15.15
N ALA A 388 -1.39 3.90 -14.81
CA ALA A 388 -2.33 4.61 -13.93
C ALA A 388 -1.83 4.68 -12.47
N THR A 389 -1.03 3.72 -12.03
CA THR A 389 -0.42 3.69 -10.69
C THR A 389 1.00 4.22 -10.67
N LEU A 390 1.59 4.64 -11.80
CA LEU A 390 2.97 5.14 -11.93
C LEU A 390 4.05 4.13 -11.48
N VAL A 391 3.83 2.84 -11.77
CA VAL A 391 4.70 1.71 -11.41
C VAL A 391 5.67 1.37 -12.53
#